data_AF-A0A954CDE8-F1
#
_entry.id   AF-A0A954CDE8-F1
#
_cell.length_a   1.000
_cell.length_b   1.000
_cell.length_c   1.000
_cell.angle_alpha   90.00
_cell.angle_beta   90.00
_cell.angle_gamma   90.00
#
_symmetry.space_group_name_H-M   'P 1'
#
loop_
_entity.id
_entity.type
_entity.pdbx_description
1 polymer ?
#
loop_
_entity_poly.entity_id
_entity_poly.type
_entity_poly.pdbx_seq_one_letter_code
_entity_poly.pdbx_strand_id
1 'polypeptide(L)'
;MFRFDPYSPAFDADPFPAYKTLRDEYPCFWSEAAGMWVYSRHADILTALNDWETYSSAKGNLVDELPGRAGATLGTTDPPRHDRLRALIQKALTMKAL
;
A
#
# COMPACT_ATOMS: atom_id res chain seq x y z
N MET A 1 -24.40 -5.18 -9.48
CA MET A 1 -23.29 -4.20 -9.47
C MET A 1 -22.20 -4.78 -8.61
N PHE A 2 -20.96 -4.84 -9.10
CA PHE A 2 -19.82 -5.37 -8.32
C PHE A 2 -19.56 -4.44 -7.12
N ARG A 3 -19.35 -5.02 -5.94
CA ARG A 3 -18.96 -4.32 -4.72
C ARG A 3 -17.72 -4.99 -4.15
N PHE A 4 -16.71 -4.19 -3.86
CA PHE A 4 -15.51 -4.62 -3.16
C PHE A 4 -15.55 -4.06 -1.74
N ASP A 5 -15.43 -4.93 -0.75
CA ASP A 5 -15.45 -4.57 0.66
C ASP A 5 -14.27 -5.29 1.35
N PRO A 6 -13.14 -4.60 1.57
CA PRO A 6 -11.95 -5.21 2.14
C PRO A 6 -12.09 -5.54 3.63
N TYR A 7 -13.19 -5.15 4.28
CA TYR A 7 -13.46 -5.43 5.70
C TYR A 7 -14.40 -6.62 5.91
N SER A 8 -14.86 -7.24 4.83
CA SER A 8 -15.81 -8.35 4.91
C SER A 8 -15.12 -9.64 5.35
N PRO A 9 -15.67 -10.39 6.33
CA PRO A 9 -15.14 -11.70 6.70
C PRO A 9 -15.11 -12.70 5.54
N ALA A 10 -16.01 -12.56 4.56
CA ALA A 10 -16.01 -13.40 3.37
C ALA A 10 -14.82 -13.07 2.45
N PHE A 11 -14.42 -11.80 2.37
CA PHE A 11 -13.23 -11.38 1.64
C PHE A 11 -11.96 -11.86 2.35
N ASP A 12 -11.90 -11.75 3.67
CA ASP A 12 -10.77 -12.27 4.47
C ASP A 12 -10.61 -13.79 4.33
N ALA A 13 -11.72 -14.52 4.24
CA ALA A 13 -11.71 -15.97 4.09
C ALA A 13 -11.25 -16.43 2.69
N ASP A 14 -11.67 -15.74 1.63
CA ASP A 14 -11.26 -16.03 0.25
C ASP A 14 -11.23 -14.76 -0.63
N PRO A 15 -10.09 -14.06 -0.71
CA PRO A 15 -10.00 -12.80 -1.45
C PRO A 15 -9.76 -13.00 -2.96
N PHE A 16 -9.35 -14.20 -3.40
CA PHE A 16 -8.88 -14.44 -4.76
C PHE A 16 -9.95 -14.24 -5.84
N PRO A 17 -11.23 -14.63 -5.63
CA PRO A 17 -12.31 -14.33 -6.57
C PRO A 17 -12.48 -12.81 -6.78
N ALA A 18 -12.47 -12.03 -5.70
CA ALA A 18 -12.59 -10.58 -5.77
C ALA A 18 -11.40 -9.96 -6.50
N TYR A 19 -10.17 -10.42 -6.22
CA TYR A 19 -8.98 -9.98 -6.95
C TYR A 19 -9.05 -10.29 -8.45
N LYS A 20 -9.61 -11.43 -8.84
CA LYS A 20 -9.80 -11.79 -10.24
C LYS A 20 -10.74 -10.79 -10.93
N THR A 21 -11.92 -10.54 -10.35
CA THR A 21 -12.87 -9.56 -10.90
C THR A 21 -12.26 -8.15 -10.97
N LEU A 22 -11.54 -7.72 -9.93
CA LEU A 22 -10.85 -6.43 -9.94
C LEU A 22 -9.83 -6.35 -11.09
N ARG A 23 -8.98 -7.37 -11.31
CA ARG A 23 -7.97 -7.34 -12.37
C ARG A 23 -8.55 -7.33 -13.77
N ASP A 24 -9.60 -8.13 -13.98
CA ASP A 24 -10.16 -8.40 -15.29
C ASP A 24 -11.12 -7.28 -15.72
N GLU A 25 -11.96 -6.78 -14.80
CA GLU A 25 -13.08 -5.89 -15.10
C GLU A 25 -12.92 -4.49 -14.52
N TYR A 26 -12.27 -4.33 -13.36
CA TYR A 26 -12.18 -3.06 -12.62
C TYR A 26 -10.75 -2.73 -12.15
N PRO A 27 -9.77 -2.57 -13.07
CA PRO A 27 -8.35 -2.52 -12.72
C PRO A 27 -7.95 -1.30 -11.87
N CYS A 28 -8.73 -0.21 -11.98
CA CYS A 28 -8.73 0.94 -11.11
C CYS A 28 -10.17 1.16 -10.62
N PHE A 29 -10.43 0.86 -9.35
CA PHE A 29 -11.78 0.83 -8.78
C PHE A 29 -11.89 1.75 -7.57
N TRP A 30 -12.92 2.60 -7.52
CA TRP A 30 -13.25 3.36 -6.31
C TRP A 30 -14.03 2.47 -5.34
N SER A 31 -13.40 2.13 -4.20
CA SER A 31 -14.05 1.40 -3.13
C SER A 31 -14.73 2.36 -2.17
N GLU A 32 -16.07 2.42 -2.19
CA GLU A 32 -16.82 3.19 -1.21
C GLU A 32 -16.59 2.69 0.22
N ALA A 33 -16.44 1.37 0.40
CA ALA A 33 -16.20 0.76 1.71
C ALA A 33 -14.88 1.25 2.33
N ALA A 34 -13.82 1.37 1.53
CA ALA A 34 -12.50 1.81 1.98
C ALA A 34 -12.25 3.31 1.79
N GLY A 35 -13.14 4.03 1.11
CA GLY A 35 -12.96 5.45 0.77
C GLY A 35 -11.70 5.73 -0.08
N MET A 36 -11.28 4.78 -0.92
CA MET A 36 -10.05 4.90 -1.71
C MET A 36 -10.10 4.18 -3.05
N TRP A 37 -9.17 4.59 -3.93
CA TRP A 37 -8.89 3.90 -5.18
C TRP A 37 -8.10 2.61 -4.93
N VAL A 38 -8.47 1.56 -5.65
CA VAL A 38 -7.84 0.24 -5.59
C VAL A 38 -7.25 -0.08 -6.96
N TYR A 39 -5.93 -0.22 -7.01
CA TYR A 39 -5.24 -0.82 -8.16
C TYR A 39 -5.10 -2.31 -7.94
N SER A 40 -5.39 -3.10 -8.96
CA SER A 40 -5.39 -4.57 -8.86
C SER A 40 -4.43 -5.25 -9.84
N ARG A 41 -4.04 -4.57 -10.92
CA ARG A 41 -3.08 -5.09 -11.89
C ARG A 41 -1.65 -4.84 -11.41
N HIS A 42 -0.82 -5.86 -11.59
CA HIS A 42 0.60 -5.83 -11.23
C HIS A 42 1.35 -4.64 -11.83
N ALA A 43 1.12 -4.31 -13.11
CA ALA A 43 1.79 -3.20 -13.78
C ALA A 43 1.47 -1.85 -13.10
N ASP A 44 0.19 -1.58 -12.83
CA ASP A 44 -0.26 -0.33 -12.20
C ASP A 44 0.32 -0.20 -10.78
N ILE A 45 0.32 -1.29 -10.02
CA ILE A 45 0.91 -1.34 -8.67
C ILE A 45 2.42 -1.08 -8.72
N LEU A 46 3.15 -1.73 -9.63
CA LEU A 46 4.60 -1.50 -9.76
C LEU A 46 4.92 -0.07 -10.18
N THR A 47 4.14 0.52 -11.08
CA THR A 47 4.32 1.93 -11.45
C THR A 47 4.14 2.82 -10.22
N ALA A 48 3.07 2.63 -9.45
CA ALA A 48 2.81 3.43 -8.25
C ALA A 48 3.89 3.25 -7.18
N LEU A 49 4.36 2.01 -6.94
CA LEU A 49 5.40 1.72 -5.95
C LEU A 49 6.76 2.35 -6.28
N ASN A 50 7.03 2.69 -7.55
CA ASN A 50 8.28 3.31 -7.98
C ASN A 50 8.19 4.84 -8.12
N ASP A 51 6.99 5.43 -8.03
CA ASP A 51 6.74 6.87 -8.16
C ASP A 51 6.26 7.46 -6.82
N TRP A 52 7.19 7.65 -5.89
CA TRP A 52 6.89 8.21 -4.57
C TRP A 52 6.48 9.70 -4.63
N GLU A 53 6.86 10.43 -5.69
CA GLU A 53 6.50 11.84 -5.85
C GLU A 53 5.00 11.99 -6.09
N THR A 54 4.42 11.08 -6.89
CA THR A 54 2.97 11.00 -7.10
C THR A 54 2.27 10.24 -5.96
N TYR A 55 2.82 9.10 -5.53
CA TYR A 55 2.22 8.19 -4.55
C TYR A 55 2.99 8.23 -3.22
N SER A 56 2.86 9.35 -2.52
CA SER A 56 3.50 9.62 -1.23
C SER A 56 3.10 8.62 -0.14
N SER A 57 4.08 8.14 0.62
CA SER A 57 3.88 7.35 1.84
C SER A 57 3.76 8.21 3.11
N ALA A 58 4.08 9.52 3.01
CA ALA A 58 4.09 10.43 4.16
C ALA A 58 2.70 10.66 4.80
N LYS A 59 1.62 10.39 4.07
CA LYS A 59 0.24 10.52 4.55
C LYS A 59 -0.34 9.23 5.14
N GLY A 60 0.42 8.15 5.12
CA GLY A 60 -0.01 6.85 5.62
C GLY A 60 0.16 5.74 4.59
N ASN A 61 0.13 4.51 5.06
CA ASN A 61 0.27 3.31 4.21
C ASN A 61 -0.65 2.15 4.64
N LEU A 62 -1.67 2.45 5.44
CA LEU A 62 -2.74 1.52 5.82
C LEU A 62 -4.06 1.98 5.20
N VAL A 63 -4.99 1.04 5.06
CA VAL A 63 -6.36 1.35 4.64
C VAL A 63 -7.02 2.26 5.69
N ASP A 64 -6.98 1.82 6.95
CA ASP A 64 -7.32 2.64 8.11
C ASP A 64 -6.04 3.03 8.85
N GLU A 65 -5.71 4.32 8.83
CA GLU A 65 -4.48 4.81 9.42
C GLU A 65 -4.59 4.98 10.94
N LEU A 66 -3.47 4.77 11.64
CA LEU A 66 -3.37 4.97 13.08
C LEU A 66 -2.98 6.42 13.40
N PRO A 67 -3.65 7.08 14.38
CA PRO A 67 -3.32 8.45 14.77
C PRO A 67 -1.83 8.63 15.09
N GLY A 68 -1.18 9.59 14.43
CA GLY A 68 0.22 9.95 14.66
C GLY A 68 1.26 8.98 14.07
N ARG A 69 0.86 7.91 13.35
CA ARG A 69 1.81 6.97 12.73
C ARG A 69 2.35 7.46 11.39
N ALA A 70 1.52 8.12 10.59
CA ALA A 70 1.93 8.75 9.34
C ALA A 70 3.05 9.78 9.63
N GLY A 71 4.17 9.72 8.90
CA GLY A 71 5.34 10.56 9.14
C GLY A 71 6.20 10.18 10.35
N ALA A 72 5.84 9.16 11.13
CA ALA A 72 6.58 8.77 12.36
C ALA A 72 7.47 7.53 12.20
N THR A 73 7.32 6.75 11.13
CA THR A 73 8.06 5.50 10.89
C THR A 73 8.89 5.58 9.61
N LEU A 74 9.83 4.64 9.39
CA LEU A 74 10.54 4.55 8.12
C LEU A 74 9.56 4.43 6.94
N GLY A 75 8.60 3.51 7.03
CA GLY A 75 7.66 3.21 5.95
C GLY A 75 6.56 4.25 5.73
N THR A 76 6.49 5.28 6.57
CA THR A 76 5.50 6.37 6.46
C THR A 76 6.17 7.73 6.21
N THR A 77 7.33 7.73 5.57
CA THR A 77 8.06 8.96 5.19
C THR A 77 8.51 8.88 3.74
N ASP A 78 8.65 10.04 3.09
CA ASP A 78 9.23 10.17 1.76
C ASP A 78 10.67 10.74 1.84
N PRO A 79 11.46 10.64 0.75
CA PRO A 79 12.70 11.39 0.62
C PRO A 79 12.53 12.89 0.91
N PRO A 80 13.54 13.56 1.51
CA PRO A 80 14.86 13.04 1.91
C PRO A 80 14.87 12.38 3.29
N ARG A 81 13.77 12.41 4.06
CA ARG A 81 13.73 11.86 5.42
C ARG A 81 13.82 10.33 5.40
N HIS A 82 13.08 9.70 4.49
CA HIS A 82 13.14 8.26 4.26
C HIS A 82 14.58 7.78 4.03
N ASP A 83 15.33 8.47 3.15
CA ASP A 83 16.69 8.08 2.78
C ASP A 83 17.64 8.09 3.98
N ARG A 84 17.53 9.12 4.82
CA ARG A 84 18.32 9.23 6.06
C ARG A 84 18.01 8.09 7.02
N LEU A 85 16.73 7.78 7.23
CA LEU A 85 16.30 6.68 8.12
C LEU A 85 16.72 5.31 7.56
N ARG A 86 16.54 5.10 6.25
CA ARG A 86 16.90 3.87 5.56
C ARG A 86 18.39 3.60 5.64
N ALA A 87 19.23 4.63 5.45
CA ALA A 87 20.69 4.50 5.53
C ALA A 87 21.19 4.05 6.91
N LEU A 88 20.48 4.41 7.99
CA LEU A 88 20.80 3.93 9.35
C LEU A 88 20.49 2.44 9.51
N ILE A 89 19.31 2.02 9.05
CA ILE A 89 18.82 0.64 9.19
C ILE A 89 19.57 -0.33 8.27
N GLN A 90 19.89 0.08 7.04
CA GLN A 90 20.57 -0.77 6.06
C GLN A 90 21.92 -1.31 6.56
N LYS A 91 22.65 -0.54 7.37
CA LYS A 91 23.92 -1.00 7.96
C LYS A 91 23.73 -2.21 8.89
N ALA A 92 22.61 -2.27 9.61
CA ALA A 92 22.28 -3.35 10.52
C ALA A 92 21.72 -4.60 9.80
N LEU A 93 21.24 -4.47 8.56
CA LEU A 93 20.64 -5.55 7.77
C LEU A 93 21.59 -6.11 6.69
N THR A 94 22.90 -5.99 6.90
CA THR A 94 23.88 -6.60 6.00
C THR A 94 24.05 -8.08 6.31
N MET A 95 24.44 -8.89 5.32
CA MET A 95 24.69 -10.34 5.50
C MET A 95 25.69 -10.67 6.61
N LYS A 96 26.58 -9.73 6.98
CA LYS A 96 27.55 -9.91 8.07
C LYS A 96 26.94 -9.67 9.46
N ALA A 97 25.77 -9.05 9.52
CA ALA A 97 25.09 -8.65 10.74
C ALA A 97 23.91 -9.57 11.11
N LEU A 98 23.56 -10.54 10.25
CA LEU A 98 22.52 -11.56 10.44
C LEU A 98 23.18 -12.93 10.66
#